data_AF-A0A7K8GSA7-F1
#
_entry.id   AF-A0A7K8GSA7-F1
#
_cell.length_a   1.000
_cell.length_b   1.000
_cell.length_c   1.000
_cell.angle_alpha   90.00
_cell.angle_beta   90.00
_cell.angle_gamma   90.00
#
_symmetry.space_group_name_H-M   'P 1'
#
loop_
_entity.id
_entity.type
_entity.pdbx_description
1 polymer ?
#
loop_
_entity_poly.entity_id
_entity_poly.type
_entity_poly.pdbx_seq_one_letter_code
_entity_poly.pdbx_strand_id
1 'polypeptide(L)'
;EEYLLKQYSSIHYTLFAFAWVCLGISLCGLAGNGVVLWFLGFHTKQSPFTVYILNLAVADFSLLLLFFLLVLAFLIFAAFCMSLVHLAPLYIDFLFAVELLCHVFDLTHM
;
A
#
# COMPACT_ATOMS: atom_id res chain seq x y z
N GLU A 1 -1.20 -39.77 -2.94
CA GLU A 1 -0.32 -38.72 -2.35
C GLU A 1 0.38 -37.87 -3.42
N GLU A 2 0.87 -38.44 -4.53
CA GLU A 2 1.48 -37.69 -5.65
C GLU A 2 0.59 -36.58 -6.27
N TYR A 3 -0.70 -36.84 -6.46
CA TYR A 3 -1.65 -35.85 -6.99
C TYR A 3 -1.82 -34.64 -6.09
N LEU A 4 -1.71 -34.84 -4.77
CA LEU A 4 -1.92 -33.78 -3.78
C LEU A 4 -0.71 -32.85 -3.72
N LEU A 5 0.51 -33.39 -3.83
CA LEU A 5 1.72 -32.56 -3.93
C LEU A 5 1.78 -31.76 -5.23
N LYS A 6 1.33 -32.33 -6.35
CA LYS A 6 1.33 -31.63 -7.63
C LYS A 6 0.33 -30.47 -7.63
N GLN A 7 -0.85 -30.68 -7.03
CA GLN A 7 -1.85 -29.64 -6.82
C GLN A 7 -1.33 -28.53 -5.89
N TYR A 8 -0.73 -28.90 -4.75
CA TYR A 8 -0.19 -27.97 -3.76
C TYR A 8 0.92 -27.07 -4.33
N SER A 9 1.84 -27.68 -5.07
CA SER A 9 2.93 -26.99 -5.75
C SER A 9 2.40 -26.03 -6.83
N SER A 10 1.44 -26.47 -7.66
CA SER A 10 0.81 -25.62 -8.68
C SER A 10 0.08 -24.40 -8.12
N ILE A 11 -0.58 -24.55 -6.96
CA ILE A 11 -1.27 -23.45 -6.28
C ILE A 11 -0.25 -22.42 -5.79
N HIS A 12 0.85 -22.86 -5.19
CA HIS A 12 1.93 -21.95 -4.76
C HIS A 12 2.47 -21.13 -5.92
N TYR A 13 2.83 -21.74 -7.06
CA TYR A 13 3.37 -20.98 -8.20
C TYR A 13 2.39 -19.92 -8.73
N THR A 14 1.10 -20.26 -8.80
CA THR A 14 0.06 -19.34 -9.26
C THR A 14 -0.11 -18.16 -8.29
N LEU A 15 -0.09 -18.43 -6.98
CA LEU A 15 -0.18 -17.39 -5.94
C LEU A 15 1.06 -16.47 -5.94
N PHE A 16 2.26 -17.04 -6.07
CA PHE A 16 3.49 -16.25 -6.19
C PHE A 16 3.44 -15.37 -7.44
N ALA A 17 3.08 -15.91 -8.60
CA ALA A 17 2.99 -15.14 -9.84
C ALA A 17 1.98 -13.98 -9.71
N PHE A 18 0.79 -14.24 -9.16
CA PHE A 18 -0.22 -13.21 -8.90
C PHE A 18 0.29 -12.12 -7.95
N ALA A 19 0.93 -12.51 -6.85
CA ALA A 19 1.49 -11.57 -5.89
C ALA A 19 2.56 -10.67 -6.51
N TRP A 20 3.47 -11.22 -7.32
CA TRP A 20 4.48 -10.43 -8.03
C TRP A 20 3.86 -9.39 -8.99
N VAL A 21 2.79 -9.76 -9.70
CA VAL A 21 2.05 -8.83 -10.57
C VAL A 21 1.39 -7.72 -9.74
N CYS A 22 0.73 -8.08 -8.64
CA CYS A 22 0.11 -7.12 -7.73
C CYS A 22 1.13 -6.15 -7.10
N LEU A 23 2.31 -6.66 -6.68
CA LEU A 23 3.40 -5.84 -6.16
C LEU A 23 3.90 -4.86 -7.24
N GLY A 24 4.05 -5.32 -8.49
CA GLY A 24 4.47 -4.48 -9.60
C GLY A 24 3.49 -3.34 -9.90
N ILE A 25 2.19 -3.64 -9.96
CA ILE A 25 1.14 -2.64 -10.18
C ILE A 25 1.09 -1.64 -9.03
N SER A 26 1.17 -2.12 -7.78
CA SER A 26 1.17 -1.25 -6.61
C SER A 26 2.40 -0.34 -6.57
N LEU A 27 3.62 -0.86 -6.83
CA LEU A 27 4.84 -0.04 -6.88
C LEU A 27 4.78 1.01 -7.99
N CYS A 28 4.23 0.66 -9.15
CA CYS A 28 4.05 1.61 -10.25
C CYS A 28 3.09 2.75 -9.86
N GLY A 29 1.95 2.41 -9.25
CA GLY A 29 1.01 3.42 -8.75
C GLY A 29 1.56 4.23 -7.58
N LEU A 30 2.35 3.61 -6.70
CA LEU A 30 3.04 4.27 -5.58
C LEU A 30 4.04 5.31 -6.08
N ALA A 31 4.84 4.95 -7.10
CA ALA A 31 5.75 5.88 -7.76
C ALA A 31 5.01 7.01 -8.47
N GLY A 32 3.91 6.70 -9.18
CA GLY A 32 3.09 7.70 -9.86
C GLY A 32 2.49 8.74 -8.89
N ASN A 33 1.83 8.27 -7.83
CA ASN A 33 1.23 9.12 -6.81
C ASN A 33 2.28 9.86 -5.97
N GLY A 34 3.43 9.22 -5.69
CA GLY A 34 4.56 9.83 -4.99
C GLY A 34 5.22 10.97 -5.76
N VAL A 35 5.32 10.86 -7.09
CA VAL A 35 5.85 11.94 -7.95
C VAL A 35 4.90 13.13 -7.96
N VAL A 36 3.57 12.91 -7.97
CA VAL A 36 2.59 14.00 -7.84
C VAL A 36 2.72 14.71 -6.49
N LEU A 37 2.87 13.93 -5.41
CA LEU A 37 3.16 14.44 -4.06
C LEU A 37 4.44 15.29 -4.01
N TRP A 38 5.53 14.77 -4.56
CA TRP A 38 6.81 15.48 -4.61
C TRP A 38 6.71 16.76 -5.46
N PHE A 39 6.08 16.67 -6.62
CA PHE A 39 5.95 17.80 -7.53
C PHE A 39 5.08 18.93 -6.93
N LEU A 40 3.93 18.60 -6.34
CA LEU A 40 3.07 19.58 -5.66
C LEU A 40 3.69 20.11 -4.36
N GLY A 41 4.44 19.28 -3.64
CA GLY A 41 5.11 19.66 -2.39
C GLY A 41 6.28 20.63 -2.61
N PHE A 42 7.06 20.45 -3.67
CA PHE A 42 8.19 21.34 -3.99
C PHE A 42 7.78 22.59 -4.77
N HIS A 43 6.64 22.57 -5.46
CA HIS A 43 6.22 23.62 -6.37
C HIS A 43 4.79 24.07 -6.05
N THR A 44 4.60 24.86 -4.98
CA THR A 44 3.82 26.12 -5.03
C THR A 44 3.41 26.65 -3.65
N LYS A 45 3.21 27.97 -3.61
CA LYS A 45 2.41 28.70 -2.62
C LYS A 45 1.03 28.03 -2.50
N GLN A 46 0.69 27.59 -1.29
CA GLN A 46 -0.52 26.83 -0.96
C GLN A 46 -1.79 27.55 -1.44
N SER A 47 -2.35 27.05 -2.54
CA SER A 47 -3.71 27.35 -2.97
C SER A 47 -4.59 26.17 -2.54
N PRO A 48 -5.86 26.39 -2.12
CA PRO A 48 -6.77 25.32 -1.70
C PRO A 48 -6.95 24.23 -2.77
N PHE A 49 -6.72 24.55 -4.04
CA PHE A 49 -6.78 23.59 -5.14
C PHE A 49 -5.66 22.54 -5.09
N THR A 50 -4.45 22.95 -4.72
CA THR A 50 -3.29 22.06 -4.61
C THR A 50 -3.44 21.09 -3.45
N VAL A 51 -4.04 21.54 -2.35
CA VAL A 51 -4.30 20.75 -1.14
C VAL A 51 -5.25 19.58 -1.45
N TYR A 52 -6.30 19.83 -2.23
CA TYR A 52 -7.25 18.78 -2.63
C TYR A 52 -6.58 17.67 -3.44
N ILE A 53 -5.75 18.04 -4.43
CA ILE A 53 -5.01 17.07 -5.25
C ILE A 53 -3.99 16.31 -4.41
N LEU A 54 -3.34 16.98 -3.45
CA LEU A 54 -2.39 16.34 -2.53
C LEU A 54 -3.09 15.30 -1.63
N ASN A 55 -4.26 15.63 -1.10
CA ASN A 55 -5.05 14.72 -0.27
C ASN A 55 -5.53 13.50 -1.07
N LEU A 56 -5.98 13.70 -2.31
CA LEU A 56 -6.34 12.60 -3.19
C LEU A 56 -5.13 11.70 -3.49
N ALA A 57 -3.98 12.28 -3.85
CA ALA A 57 -2.75 11.53 -4.10
C ALA A 57 -2.26 10.75 -2.86
N VAL A 58 -2.43 11.31 -1.66
CA VAL A 58 -2.15 10.60 -0.39
C VAL A 58 -3.10 9.44 -0.19
N ALA A 59 -4.41 9.62 -0.43
CA ALA A 59 -5.39 8.54 -0.30
C ALA A 59 -5.08 7.40 -1.29
N ASP A 60 -4.76 7.71 -2.54
CA ASP A 60 -4.38 6.74 -3.56
C ASP A 60 -3.06 6.02 -3.21
N PHE A 61 -2.03 6.76 -2.78
CA PHE A 61 -0.78 6.18 -2.29
C PHE A 61 -1.04 5.22 -1.12
N SER A 62 -1.93 5.63 -0.22
CA SER A 62 -2.27 4.89 0.99
C SER A 62 -3.00 3.59 0.70
N LEU A 63 -3.98 3.63 -0.18
CA LEU A 63 -4.72 2.44 -0.62
C LEU A 63 -3.80 1.45 -1.35
N LEU A 64 -2.91 1.94 -2.22
CA LEU A 64 -1.95 1.09 -2.93
C LEU A 64 -0.95 0.44 -1.97
N LEU A 65 -0.48 1.19 -0.96
CA LEU A 65 0.43 0.66 0.06
C LEU A 65 -0.27 -0.37 0.95
N LEU A 66 -1.51 -0.13 1.36
CA LEU A 66 -2.34 -1.13 2.06
C LEU A 66 -2.50 -2.41 1.25
N PHE A 67 -2.80 -2.28 -0.05
CA PHE A 67 -2.94 -3.42 -0.95
C PHE A 67 -1.62 -4.21 -1.09
N PHE A 68 -0.49 -3.51 -1.20
CA PHE A 68 0.84 -4.11 -1.23
C PHE A 68 1.12 -4.92 0.04
N LEU A 69 0.83 -4.35 1.21
CA LEU A 69 1.03 -4.99 2.50
C LEU A 69 0.15 -6.22 2.68
N LEU A 70 -1.10 -6.17 2.21
CA LEU A 70 -2.03 -7.29 2.28
C LEU A 70 -1.56 -8.46 1.41
N VAL A 71 -1.07 -8.18 0.19
CA VAL A 71 -0.47 -9.19 -0.70
C VAL A 71 0.80 -9.77 -0.09
N LEU A 72 1.66 -8.93 0.49
CA LEU A 72 2.88 -9.37 1.16
C LEU A 72 2.57 -10.25 2.38
N ALA A 73 1.57 -9.87 3.17
CA ALA A 73 1.12 -10.65 4.32
C ALA A 73 0.58 -12.02 3.92
N PHE A 74 -0.22 -12.08 2.85
CA PHE A 74 -0.74 -13.33 2.31
C PHE A 74 0.41 -14.26 1.87
N LEU A 75 1.44 -13.70 1.23
CA LEU A 75 2.62 -14.43 0.78
C LEU A 75 3.44 -14.97 1.97
N ILE A 76 3.62 -14.15 3.02
CA ILE A 76 4.31 -14.55 4.25
C ILE A 76 3.53 -15.63 5.00
N PHE A 77 2.20 -15.49 5.08
CA PHE A 77 1.32 -16.49 5.68
C PHE A 77 1.42 -17.84 4.95
N ALA A 78 1.34 -17.80 3.62
CA ALA A 78 1.49 -18.99 2.77
C ALA A 78 2.89 -19.63 2.85
N ALA A 79 3.95 -18.83 3.02
CA ALA A 79 5.33 -19.32 3.06
C ALA A 79 5.78 -19.83 4.44
N PHE A 80 5.36 -19.18 5.53
CA PHE A 80 5.92 -19.42 6.86
C PHE A 80 4.89 -19.84 7.91
N CYS A 81 3.59 -19.97 7.58
CA CYS A 81 2.52 -20.24 8.55
C CYS A 81 2.57 -19.25 9.74
N MET A 82 3.06 -18.03 9.50
CA MET A 82 3.24 -17.01 10.52
C MET A 82 1.92 -16.30 10.80
N SER A 83 1.62 -16.08 12.08
CA SER A 83 0.34 -15.53 12.54
C SER A 83 0.18 -14.04 12.18
N LEU A 84 -1.05 -13.66 11.84
CA LEU A 84 -1.52 -12.31 11.46
C LEU A 84 -1.16 -11.19 12.47
N VAL A 85 -0.72 -11.59 13.68
CA VAL A 85 -0.29 -10.73 14.78
C VAL A 85 0.86 -9.79 14.40
N HIS A 86 1.74 -10.17 13.46
CA HIS A 86 2.82 -9.29 12.99
C HIS A 86 2.37 -8.23 11.97
N LEU A 87 1.17 -8.38 11.39
CA LEU A 87 0.61 -7.44 10.43
C LEU A 87 -0.18 -6.30 11.08
N ALA A 88 -0.80 -6.59 12.24
CA ALA A 88 -1.52 -5.62 13.05
C ALA A 88 -0.73 -4.33 13.35
N PRO A 89 0.53 -4.37 13.83
CA PRO A 89 1.28 -3.13 14.11
C PRO A 89 1.51 -2.29 12.85
N LEU A 90 1.70 -2.93 11.71
CA LEU A 90 1.96 -2.25 10.45
C LEU A 90 0.69 -1.56 9.92
N TYR A 91 -0.48 -2.21 10.08
CA TYR A 91 -1.77 -1.58 9.79
C TYR A 91 -2.08 -0.37 10.69
N ILE A 92 -1.70 -0.45 11.97
CA ILE A 92 -1.90 0.66 12.94
C ILE A 92 -0.95 1.83 12.65
N ASP A 93 0.31 1.56 12.35
CA ASP A 93 1.29 2.60 11.96
C ASP A 93 0.82 3.34 10.70
N PHE A 94 0.25 2.58 9.74
CA PHE A 94 -0.33 3.12 8.53
C PHE A 94 -1.56 4.01 8.79
N LEU A 95 -2.48 3.56 9.65
CA LEU A 95 -3.63 4.36 10.09
C LEU A 95 -3.19 5.64 10.78
N PHE A 96 -2.20 5.58 11.65
CA PHE A 96 -1.65 6.74 12.33
C PHE A 96 -1.02 7.73 11.36
N ALA A 97 -0.30 7.25 10.34
CA ALA A 97 0.27 8.11 9.30
C ALA A 97 -0.83 8.85 8.51
N VAL A 98 -1.92 8.17 8.15
CA VAL A 98 -3.08 8.80 7.46
C VAL A 98 -3.78 9.80 8.38
N GLU A 99 -3.98 9.46 9.65
CA GLU A 99 -4.63 10.35 10.61
C GLU A 99 -3.81 11.61 10.88
N LEU A 100 -2.49 11.47 11.02
CA LEU A 100 -1.55 12.59 11.13
C LEU A 100 -1.60 13.47 9.89
N LEU A 101 -1.68 12.88 8.69
CA LEU A 101 -1.79 13.61 7.43
C LEU A 101 -3.11 14.38 7.35
N CYS A 102 -4.23 13.76 7.71
CA CYS A 102 -5.53 14.43 7.84
C CYS A 102 -5.45 15.60 8.82
N HIS A 103 -4.82 15.41 9.98
CA HIS A 103 -4.70 16.46 10.98
C HIS A 103 -3.85 17.65 10.49
N VAL A 104 -2.74 17.38 9.81
CA VAL A 104 -1.89 18.41 9.21
C VAL A 104 -2.65 19.18 8.13
N PHE A 105 -3.45 18.49 7.30
CA PHE A 105 -4.27 19.14 6.29
C PHE A 105 -5.36 20.05 6.89
N ASP A 106 -6.03 19.60 7.95
CA ASP A 106 -7.05 20.38 8.67
C ASP A 106 -6.44 21.64 9.29
N LEU A 107 -5.24 21.51 9.89
CA LEU A 107 -4.46 22.63 10.44
C LEU A 107 -3.97 23.62 9.36
N THR A 108 -3.83 23.17 8.11
CA THR A 108 -3.38 24.04 7.00
C THR A 108 -4.53 24.91 6.46
N HIS A 109 -5.78 24.66 6.89
CA HIS A 109 -6.98 25.37 6.45
C HIS A 109 -7.49 26.43 7.46
N MET A 110 -6.73 26.69 8.54
CA MET A 110 -6.96 27.78 9.51
C MET A 110 -6.02 28.97 9.31
#